data_AF-A0A1G5X0D9-F1
#
_entry.id   AF-A0A1G5X0D9-F1
#
_cell.length_a   1.000
_cell.length_b   1.000
_cell.length_c   1.000
_cell.angle_alpha   90.00
_cell.angle_beta   90.00
_cell.angle_gamma   90.00
#
_symmetry.space_group_name_H-M   'P 1'
#
loop_
_entity.id
_entity.type
_entity.pdbx_description
1 polymer ?
#
loop_
_entity_poly.entity_id
_entity_poly.type
_entity_poly.pdbx_seq_one_letter_code
_entity_poly.pdbx_strand_id
1 'polypeptide(L)'
;MIVRAAHWLSHVDYDLESPVWRPWLQALSARNQFVRYDPRGCGLSDRHVADLSIEAWHADLDAVTATIGQPSFVLLGLSQGGALSIAYALRHPERVSHLVLLNAYGQGARVRARTEAERLEAETLVNFVRIGWGRENPAFCRFFTNLFIPDGTPEQHRWWGDLERVTASADVAARLLWQMQGIDVLDFAAKLRVPTLIAHSRGDMRVPFDEGCKLAAAIPGARFLPLESKNHVLLPTEPAWSVFQDELDDFLGHGRPRQPRAIREAALTPAEAALLDLVKEGLDNRAIAQRLCKSVKTVRNQLSMIFSKLGVHSRSQAIVMTLSDRGRASQSD
;
A
#
# COMPACT_ATOMS: atom_id res chain seq x y z
N MET A 1 -3.47 -16.06 10.82
CA MET A 1 -2.45 -15.31 11.59
C MET A 1 -1.71 -14.41 10.62
N ILE A 2 -1.49 -13.16 11.02
CA ILE A 2 -0.68 -12.19 10.28
C ILE A 2 0.53 -11.82 11.15
N VAL A 3 1.73 -11.97 10.61
CA VAL A 3 2.98 -11.51 11.22
C VAL A 3 3.44 -10.29 10.45
N ARG A 4 3.59 -9.15 11.12
CA ARG A 4 4.18 -7.96 10.53
C ARG A 4 5.69 -7.99 10.75
N ALA A 5 6.45 -8.02 9.66
CA ALA A 5 7.89 -7.80 9.73
C ALA A 5 8.18 -6.41 10.31
N ALA A 6 9.32 -6.23 10.99
CA ALA A 6 9.69 -4.92 11.51
C ALA A 6 9.66 -3.85 10.41
N HIS A 7 9.20 -2.64 10.77
CA HIS A 7 9.17 -1.50 9.86
C HIS A 7 9.79 -0.27 10.51
N TRP A 8 9.98 0.78 9.70
CA TRP A 8 10.47 2.07 10.18
C TRP A 8 9.48 2.67 11.18
N LEU A 9 10.03 2.87 12.39
CA LEU A 9 9.43 3.27 13.65
C LEU A 9 8.24 2.44 14.12
N SER A 10 8.50 1.69 15.18
CA SER A 10 7.47 1.09 16.00
C SER A 10 7.81 1.25 17.48
N HIS A 11 6.78 1.24 18.29
CA HIS A 11 6.93 1.02 19.72
C HIS A 11 5.70 0.25 20.17
N VAL A 12 5.87 -1.00 20.59
CA VAL A 12 4.72 -1.90 20.70
C VAL A 12 3.64 -1.38 21.66
N ASP A 13 4.02 -0.85 22.82
CA ASP A 13 3.03 -0.30 23.76
C ASP A 13 2.47 1.05 23.31
N TYR A 14 3.33 1.97 22.85
CA TYR A 14 2.92 3.31 22.46
C TYR A 14 1.93 3.29 21.28
N ASP A 15 2.16 2.42 20.28
CA ASP A 15 1.29 2.27 19.11
C ASP A 15 -0.19 1.97 19.45
N LEU A 16 -0.48 1.41 20.63
CA LEU A 16 -1.86 1.09 21.06
C LEU A 16 -2.75 2.34 21.19
N GLU A 17 -2.16 3.48 21.52
CA GLU A 17 -2.85 4.78 21.65
C GLU A 17 -2.60 5.69 20.44
N SER A 18 -1.95 5.18 19.39
CA SER A 18 -1.60 5.98 18.23
C SER A 18 -2.82 6.30 17.36
N PRO A 19 -3.12 7.57 17.04
CA PRO A 19 -4.16 7.94 16.07
C PRO A 19 -3.77 7.55 14.63
N VAL A 20 -2.57 7.01 14.42
CA VAL A 20 -2.08 6.46 13.14
C VAL A 20 -2.09 4.93 13.18
N TRP A 21 -1.49 4.33 14.20
CA TRP A 21 -1.30 2.87 14.24
C TRP A 21 -2.44 2.09 14.90
N ARG A 22 -3.16 2.65 15.89
CA ARG A 22 -4.28 1.96 16.54
C ARG A 22 -5.35 1.46 15.55
N PRO A 23 -5.77 2.23 14.52
CA PRO A 23 -6.69 1.75 13.49
C PRO A 23 -6.15 0.53 12.73
N TRP A 24 -4.84 0.50 12.42
CA TRP A 24 -4.17 -0.65 11.80
C TRP A 24 -4.19 -1.87 12.69
N LEU A 25 -3.87 -1.69 13.98
CA LEU A 25 -3.89 -2.78 14.96
C LEU A 25 -5.28 -3.39 15.04
N GLN A 26 -6.32 -2.55 15.17
CA GLN A 26 -7.71 -2.98 15.24
C GLN A 26 -8.17 -3.71 13.97
N ALA A 27 -7.88 -3.15 12.80
CA ALA A 27 -8.24 -3.73 11.51
C ALA A 27 -7.60 -5.11 11.30
N LEU A 28 -6.28 -5.20 11.50
CA LEU A 28 -5.55 -6.45 11.28
C LEU A 28 -5.88 -7.50 12.35
N SER A 29 -6.15 -7.10 13.60
CA SER A 29 -6.50 -8.04 14.67
C SER A 29 -7.98 -8.45 14.68
N ALA A 30 -8.87 -7.73 13.99
CA ALA A 30 -10.33 -7.97 14.06
C ALA A 30 -10.71 -9.41 13.69
N ARG A 31 -9.98 -10.03 12.75
CA ARG A 31 -10.22 -11.40 12.27
C ARG A 31 -8.98 -12.29 12.33
N ASN A 32 -7.85 -11.75 12.79
CA ASN A 32 -6.58 -12.46 12.80
C ASN A 32 -5.92 -12.36 14.16
N GLN A 33 -5.20 -13.41 14.54
CA GLN A 33 -4.09 -13.23 15.45
C GLN A 33 -3.01 -12.40 14.73
N PHE A 34 -2.78 -11.18 15.22
CA PHE A 34 -1.83 -10.24 14.67
C PHE A 34 -0.57 -10.16 15.54
N VAL A 35 0.58 -10.52 14.98
CA VAL A 35 1.87 -10.51 15.65
C VAL A 35 2.71 -9.37 15.09
N ARG A 36 3.31 -8.59 15.99
CA ARG A 36 4.21 -7.48 15.71
C ARG A 36 5.27 -7.43 16.80
N TYR A 37 6.40 -6.81 16.49
CA TYR A 37 7.52 -6.64 17.40
C TYR A 37 8.24 -5.34 17.06
N ASP A 38 9.04 -4.84 18.00
CA ASP A 38 9.91 -3.70 17.74
C ASP A 38 11.26 -4.19 17.16
N PRO A 39 11.78 -3.55 16.10
CA PRO A 39 13.12 -3.88 15.62
C PRO A 39 14.16 -3.58 16.71
N ARG A 40 15.29 -4.30 16.65
CA ARG A 40 16.47 -3.94 17.46
C ARG A 40 16.80 -2.45 17.33
N GLY A 41 17.14 -1.82 18.44
CA GLY A 41 17.40 -0.38 18.52
C GLY A 41 16.14 0.50 18.63
N CYS A 42 14.95 -0.08 18.51
CA CYS A 42 13.68 0.64 18.52
C CYS A 42 12.73 0.21 19.64
N GLY A 43 11.82 1.11 20.01
CA GLY A 43 10.70 0.83 20.90
C GLY A 43 11.12 0.22 22.24
N LEU A 44 10.51 -0.94 22.56
CA LEU A 44 10.80 -1.74 23.76
C LEU A 44 11.84 -2.84 23.54
N SER A 45 12.31 -3.05 22.32
CA SER A 45 13.45 -3.95 22.05
C SER A 45 14.76 -3.32 22.54
N ASP A 46 15.82 -4.11 22.63
CA ASP A 46 17.13 -3.64 23.08
C ASP A 46 17.58 -2.38 22.33
N ARG A 47 17.72 -1.28 23.07
CA ARG A 47 18.05 0.05 22.53
C ARG A 47 19.54 0.28 22.32
N HIS A 48 20.38 -0.53 22.97
CA HIS A 48 21.84 -0.45 22.93
C HIS A 48 22.41 -1.60 22.10
N VAL A 49 22.24 -1.51 20.78
CA VAL A 49 22.68 -2.55 19.85
C VAL A 49 23.84 -2.05 18.97
N ALA A 50 24.93 -2.82 18.98
CA ALA A 50 26.08 -2.54 18.14
C ALA A 50 25.82 -2.92 16.67
N ASP A 51 25.13 -4.05 16.45
CA ASP A 51 24.86 -4.58 15.12
C ASP A 51 23.44 -4.24 14.65
N LEU A 52 23.37 -3.40 13.62
CA LEU A 52 22.15 -2.97 12.93
C LEU A 52 22.16 -3.42 11.46
N SER A 53 22.94 -4.43 11.10
CA SER A 53 23.01 -4.92 9.72
C SER A 53 21.68 -5.55 9.27
N ILE A 54 21.52 -5.70 7.96
CA ILE A 54 20.36 -6.35 7.37
C ILE A 54 20.31 -7.83 7.79
N GLU A 55 21.46 -8.50 7.90
CA GLU A 55 21.58 -9.89 8.40
C GLU A 55 21.07 -10.00 9.84
N ALA A 56 21.39 -9.02 10.67
CA ALA A 56 20.87 -8.91 12.02
C ALA A 56 19.34 -8.79 12.06
N TRP A 57 18.75 -8.00 11.15
CA TRP A 57 17.28 -7.89 11.03
C TRP A 57 16.64 -9.18 10.52
N HIS A 58 17.31 -9.93 9.63
CA HIS A 58 16.86 -11.26 9.22
C HIS A 58 16.85 -12.24 10.39
N ALA A 59 17.92 -12.24 11.21
CA ALA A 59 18.01 -13.07 12.40
C ALA A 59 16.93 -12.73 13.44
N ASP A 60 16.58 -11.44 13.61
CA ASP A 60 15.47 -11.03 14.47
C ASP A 60 14.13 -11.59 14.00
N LEU A 61 13.84 -11.49 12.70
CA LEU A 61 12.59 -12.01 12.14
C LEU A 61 12.53 -13.54 12.32
N ASP A 62 13.63 -14.25 12.08
CA ASP A 62 13.71 -15.70 12.30
C ASP A 62 13.48 -16.06 13.78
N ALA A 63 14.08 -15.32 14.71
CA ALA A 63 13.90 -15.54 16.14
C ALA A 63 12.44 -15.31 16.57
N VAL A 64 11.81 -14.23 16.08
CA VAL A 64 10.40 -13.94 16.36
C VAL A 64 9.51 -15.05 15.79
N THR A 65 9.69 -15.44 14.53
CA THR A 65 8.83 -16.45 13.90
C THR A 65 9.07 -17.87 14.42
N ALA A 66 10.25 -18.16 14.98
CA ALA A 66 10.52 -19.42 15.67
C ALA A 66 9.65 -19.61 16.93
N THR A 67 9.18 -18.53 17.56
CA THR A 67 8.26 -18.60 18.71
C THR A 67 6.82 -18.92 18.30
N ILE A 68 6.51 -18.84 17.00
CA ILE A 68 5.17 -19.03 16.45
C ILE A 68 4.98 -20.52 16.14
N GLY A 69 4.08 -21.16 16.89
CA GLY A 69 3.75 -22.59 16.74
C GLY A 69 2.92 -22.92 15.50
N GLN A 70 2.33 -21.93 14.83
CA GLN A 70 1.57 -22.12 13.60
C GLN A 70 2.51 -22.54 12.46
N PRO A 71 2.14 -23.57 11.67
CA PRO A 71 2.99 -24.10 10.60
C PRO A 71 3.25 -23.06 9.51
N SER A 72 2.25 -22.24 9.18
CA SER A 72 2.40 -21.12 8.25
C SER A 72 1.55 -19.91 8.66
N PHE A 73 1.94 -18.74 8.19
CA PHE A 73 1.27 -17.47 8.48
C PHE A 73 1.33 -16.52 7.28
N VAL A 74 0.50 -15.49 7.30
CA VAL A 74 0.60 -14.36 6.37
C VAL A 74 1.74 -13.47 6.84
N LEU A 75 2.68 -13.15 5.96
CA LEU A 75 3.78 -12.24 6.26
C LEU A 75 3.49 -10.87 5.62
N LEU A 76 3.37 -9.85 6.46
CA LEU A 76 3.09 -8.47 6.07
C LEU A 76 4.37 -7.63 6.18
N GLY A 77 4.84 -7.09 5.06
CA GLY A 77 5.99 -6.19 4.99
C GLY A 77 5.58 -4.79 4.54
N LEU A 78 5.82 -3.78 5.38
CA LEU A 78 5.61 -2.37 5.05
C LEU A 78 6.95 -1.72 4.74
N SER A 79 7.03 -0.92 3.68
CA SER A 79 8.25 -0.16 3.37
C SER A 79 9.47 -1.08 3.26
N GLN A 80 10.54 -0.80 4.03
CA GLN A 80 11.69 -1.69 4.15
C GLN A 80 11.34 -3.11 4.60
N GLY A 81 10.33 -3.26 5.47
CA GLY A 81 9.87 -4.57 5.93
C GLY A 81 9.43 -5.47 4.78
N GLY A 82 9.08 -4.91 3.63
CA GLY A 82 8.82 -5.70 2.42
C GLY A 82 10.04 -6.44 1.90
N ALA A 83 11.21 -5.79 1.86
CA ALA A 83 12.45 -6.44 1.45
C ALA A 83 12.88 -7.53 2.45
N LEU A 84 12.70 -7.27 3.75
CA LEU A 84 12.92 -8.25 4.81
C LEU A 84 12.01 -9.47 4.63
N SER A 85 10.73 -9.24 4.32
CA SER A 85 9.74 -10.29 4.09
C SER A 85 10.00 -11.10 2.82
N ILE A 86 10.47 -10.47 1.73
CA ILE A 86 10.89 -11.17 0.50
C ILE A 86 12.00 -12.17 0.82
N ALA A 87 13.05 -11.73 1.50
CA ALA A 87 14.17 -12.60 1.86
C ALA A 87 13.74 -13.72 2.82
N TYR A 88 12.87 -13.44 3.78
CA TYR A 88 12.32 -14.47 4.67
C TYR A 88 11.50 -15.51 3.90
N ALA A 89 10.58 -15.08 3.03
CA ALA A 89 9.75 -15.98 2.24
C ALA A 89 10.56 -16.85 1.25
N LEU A 90 11.74 -16.40 0.82
CA LEU A 90 12.66 -17.21 0.01
C LEU A 90 13.39 -18.27 0.83
N ARG A 91 13.74 -17.97 2.09
CA ARG A 91 14.44 -18.90 3.00
C ARG A 91 13.49 -19.90 3.65
N HIS A 92 12.24 -19.50 3.88
CA HIS A 92 11.21 -20.27 4.59
C HIS A 92 9.88 -20.29 3.82
N PRO A 93 9.85 -20.72 2.54
CA PRO A 93 8.64 -20.71 1.73
C PRO A 93 7.48 -21.53 2.33
N GLU A 94 7.79 -22.57 3.11
CA GLU A 94 6.82 -23.40 3.81
C GLU A 94 6.14 -22.70 4.99
N ARG A 95 6.78 -21.67 5.57
CA ARG A 95 6.23 -20.89 6.70
C ARG A 95 5.35 -19.73 6.25
N VAL A 96 5.38 -19.34 4.98
CA VAL A 96 4.65 -18.18 4.46
C VAL A 96 3.49 -18.63 3.58
N SER A 97 2.27 -18.51 4.09
CA SER A 97 1.07 -18.86 3.31
C SER A 97 0.74 -17.79 2.26
N HIS A 98 0.91 -16.52 2.63
CA HIS A 98 0.71 -15.36 1.77
C HIS A 98 1.73 -14.27 2.14
N LEU A 99 2.23 -13.56 1.13
CA LEU A 99 3.08 -12.38 1.30
C LEU A 99 2.28 -11.13 0.94
N VAL A 100 2.23 -10.15 1.85
CA VAL A 100 1.58 -8.85 1.60
C VAL A 100 2.63 -7.76 1.73
N LEU A 101 2.79 -6.98 0.67
CA LEU A 101 3.74 -5.88 0.58
C LEU A 101 2.96 -4.56 0.44
N LEU A 102 3.13 -3.64 1.38
CA LEU A 102 2.49 -2.32 1.34
C LEU A 102 3.54 -1.22 1.27
N ASN A 103 3.49 -0.41 0.22
CA ASN A 103 4.42 0.68 -0.03
C ASN A 103 5.90 0.23 0.08
N ALA A 104 6.17 -1.00 -0.35
CA ALA A 104 7.47 -1.66 -0.23
C ALA A 104 8.38 -1.37 -1.43
N TYR A 105 9.66 -1.69 -1.30
CA TYR A 105 10.63 -1.57 -2.39
C TYR A 105 11.57 -2.77 -2.45
N GLY A 106 12.08 -3.07 -3.65
CA GLY A 106 13.14 -4.04 -3.86
C GLY A 106 14.54 -3.43 -3.70
N GLN A 107 14.70 -2.16 -4.06
CA GLN A 107 15.98 -1.44 -3.99
C GLN A 107 15.87 -0.18 -3.13
N GLY A 108 16.75 -0.05 -2.16
CA GLY A 108 16.86 1.13 -1.31
C GLY A 108 17.34 2.36 -2.08
N ALA A 109 17.14 3.56 -1.52
CA ALA A 109 17.41 4.82 -2.22
C ALA A 109 18.86 4.95 -2.74
N ARG A 110 19.87 4.50 -1.97
CA ARG A 110 21.28 4.53 -2.40
C ARG A 110 21.56 3.54 -3.53
N VAL A 111 20.92 2.38 -3.51
CA VAL A 111 21.08 1.33 -4.54
C VAL A 111 20.46 1.75 -5.87
N ARG A 112 19.26 2.35 -5.83
CA ARG A 112 18.54 2.77 -7.05
C ARG A 112 19.00 4.11 -7.61
N ALA A 113 19.73 4.93 -6.85
CA ALA A 113 20.25 6.21 -7.33
C ALA A 113 21.15 6.02 -8.58
N ARG A 114 20.85 6.78 -9.63
CA ARG A 114 21.58 6.76 -10.92
C ARG A 114 22.39 8.03 -11.15
N THR A 115 22.00 9.13 -10.50
CA THR A 115 22.66 10.43 -10.60
C THR A 115 23.37 10.82 -9.30
N GLU A 116 24.30 11.77 -9.39
CA GLU A 116 24.94 12.34 -8.19
C GLU A 116 23.94 13.09 -7.30
N ALA A 117 22.95 13.75 -7.89
CA ALA A 117 21.88 14.44 -7.17
C ALA A 117 21.04 13.47 -6.32
N GLU A 118 20.64 12.32 -6.87
CA GLU A 118 19.89 11.29 -6.12
C GLU A 118 20.72 10.67 -4.99
N ARG A 119 22.04 10.48 -5.20
CA ARG A 119 22.95 10.00 -4.15
C ARG A 119 23.06 11.02 -3.02
N LEU A 120 23.25 12.29 -3.37
CA LEU A 120 23.29 13.39 -2.42
C LEU A 120 21.99 13.50 -1.63
N GLU A 121 20.83 13.36 -2.28
CA GLU A 121 19.53 13.37 -1.62
C GLU A 121 19.41 12.24 -0.59
N ALA A 122 19.78 11.00 -0.96
CA ALA A 122 19.74 9.86 -0.07
C ALA A 122 20.65 10.05 1.16
N GLU A 123 21.88 10.51 0.96
CA GLU A 123 22.82 10.80 2.05
C GLU A 123 22.37 11.98 2.93
N THR A 124 21.80 13.01 2.30
CA THR A 124 21.29 14.20 3.01
C THR A 124 20.13 13.82 3.92
N LEU A 125 19.23 12.92 3.50
CA LEU A 125 18.14 12.44 4.36
C LEU A 125 18.66 11.79 5.65
N VAL A 126 19.77 11.03 5.57
CA VAL A 126 20.42 10.44 6.75
C VAL A 126 21.00 11.53 7.66
N ASN A 127 21.65 12.55 7.09
CA ASN A 127 22.14 13.68 7.87
C ASN A 127 21.01 14.50 8.51
N PHE A 128 19.88 14.62 7.82
CA PHE A 128 18.70 15.27 8.35
C PHE A 128 18.16 14.52 9.58
N VAL A 129 18.16 13.17 9.55
CA VAL A 129 17.84 12.35 10.74
C VAL A 129 18.85 12.61 11.86
N ARG A 130 20.16 12.56 11.59
CA ARG A 130 21.19 12.82 12.62
C ARG A 130 21.01 14.15 13.35
N ILE A 131 20.57 15.18 12.64
CA ILE A 131 20.45 16.55 13.16
C ILE A 131 19.06 16.80 13.76
N GLY A 132 18.02 16.34 13.09
CA GLY A 132 16.64 16.72 13.36
C GLY A 132 15.84 15.77 14.22
N TRP A 133 16.26 14.50 14.27
CA TRP A 133 15.49 13.45 14.91
C TRP A 133 15.23 13.72 16.38
N GLY A 134 13.96 13.62 16.76
CA GLY A 134 13.51 13.80 18.13
C GLY A 134 13.68 15.21 18.71
N ARG A 135 14.03 16.21 17.88
CA ARG A 135 14.05 17.61 18.29
C ARG A 135 12.65 18.22 18.22
N GLU A 136 12.35 19.14 19.12
CA GLU A 136 11.07 19.88 19.12
C GLU A 136 10.98 20.97 18.04
N ASN A 137 11.97 21.08 17.17
CA ASN A 137 11.96 22.07 16.10
C ASN A 137 10.87 21.69 15.06
N PRO A 138 9.83 22.54 14.88
CA PRO A 138 8.70 22.19 14.03
C PRO A 138 9.04 21.96 12.56
N ALA A 139 10.17 22.50 12.06
CA ALA A 139 10.60 22.26 10.69
C ALA A 139 11.04 20.80 10.47
N PHE A 140 11.80 20.24 11.43
CA PHE A 140 12.25 18.85 11.35
C PHE A 140 11.08 17.87 11.54
N CYS A 141 10.23 18.09 12.55
CA CYS A 141 9.05 17.25 12.77
C CYS A 141 8.13 17.24 11.54
N ARG A 142 7.78 18.41 10.99
CA ARG A 142 6.93 18.47 9.80
C ARG A 142 7.58 17.81 8.60
N PHE A 143 8.88 17.99 8.39
CA PHE A 143 9.57 17.35 7.27
C PHE A 143 9.45 15.82 7.36
N PHE A 144 9.82 15.21 8.50
CA PHE A 144 9.75 13.75 8.63
C PHE A 144 8.33 13.25 8.51
N THR A 145 7.38 13.83 9.26
CA THR A 145 6.01 13.34 9.23
C THR A 145 5.35 13.51 7.86
N ASN A 146 5.64 14.60 7.13
CA ASN A 146 5.08 14.82 5.80
C ASN A 146 5.58 13.82 4.76
N LEU A 147 6.74 13.19 4.96
CA LEU A 147 7.18 12.11 4.09
C LEU A 147 6.31 10.85 4.24
N PHE A 148 5.65 10.68 5.40
CA PHE A 148 4.87 9.49 5.70
C PHE A 148 3.37 9.69 5.60
N ILE A 149 2.86 10.79 6.15
CA ILE A 149 1.43 11.10 6.25
C ILE A 149 1.19 12.60 5.95
N PRO A 150 1.47 13.09 4.73
CA PRO A 150 1.30 14.50 4.38
C PRO A 150 -0.11 15.04 4.59
N ASP A 151 -1.13 14.19 4.52
CA ASP A 151 -2.54 14.55 4.73
C ASP A 151 -3.02 14.24 6.18
N GLY A 152 -2.08 14.04 7.11
CA GLY A 152 -2.36 13.75 8.52
C GLY A 152 -2.97 14.95 9.28
N THR A 153 -3.74 14.65 10.32
CA THR A 153 -4.25 15.69 11.23
C THR A 153 -3.13 16.26 12.11
N PRO A 154 -3.24 17.49 12.64
CA PRO A 154 -2.26 18.03 13.57
C PRO A 154 -1.98 17.12 14.79
N GLU A 155 -2.97 16.35 15.23
CA GLU A 155 -2.81 15.35 16.28
C GLU A 155 -1.92 14.19 15.83
N GLN A 156 -2.19 13.61 14.65
CA GLN A 156 -1.37 12.56 14.06
C GLN A 156 0.08 13.04 13.82
N HIS A 157 0.25 14.29 13.38
CA HIS A 157 1.56 14.89 13.21
C HIS A 157 2.34 15.01 14.52
N ARG A 158 1.69 15.51 15.58
CA ARG A 158 2.33 15.60 16.90
C ARG A 158 2.70 14.23 17.44
N TRP A 159 1.76 13.28 17.36
CA TRP A 159 2.00 11.93 17.82
C TRP A 159 3.20 11.31 17.12
N TRP A 160 3.27 11.43 15.78
CA TRP A 160 4.40 10.89 15.01
C TRP A 160 5.74 11.49 15.45
N GLY A 161 5.81 12.80 15.70
CA GLY A 161 7.01 13.42 16.25
C GLY A 161 7.38 12.91 17.65
N ASP A 162 6.39 12.58 18.48
CA ASP A 162 6.61 11.97 19.79
C ASP A 162 7.13 10.52 19.65
N LEU A 163 6.62 9.76 18.66
CA LEU A 163 7.11 8.42 18.33
C LEU A 163 8.61 8.42 18.08
N GLU A 164 9.09 9.34 17.24
CA GLU A 164 10.50 9.46 16.88
C GLU A 164 11.38 9.54 18.13
N ARG A 165 10.94 10.31 19.15
CA ARG A 165 11.67 10.45 20.42
C ARG A 165 11.67 9.18 21.24
N VAL A 166 10.50 8.56 21.42
CA VAL A 166 10.39 7.40 22.32
C VAL A 166 10.91 6.12 21.68
N THR A 167 10.90 6.02 20.35
CA THR A 167 11.28 4.79 19.64
C THR A 167 12.78 4.62 19.46
N ALA A 168 13.55 5.64 19.07
CA ALA A 168 14.97 5.46 18.73
C ALA A 168 15.77 6.73 19.02
N SER A 169 17.09 6.58 19.27
CA SER A 169 17.99 7.74 19.27
C SER A 169 18.25 8.21 17.84
N ALA A 170 18.68 9.46 17.67
CA ALA A 170 19.03 10.00 16.35
C ALA A 170 20.12 9.20 15.63
N ASP A 171 21.12 8.71 16.38
CA ASP A 171 22.19 7.87 15.85
C ASP A 171 21.65 6.53 15.33
N VAL A 172 20.85 5.84 16.14
CA VAL A 172 20.23 4.56 15.75
C VAL A 172 19.32 4.76 14.53
N ALA A 173 18.44 5.77 14.55
CA ALA A 173 17.57 6.08 13.43
C ALA A 173 18.36 6.35 12.14
N ALA A 174 19.45 7.13 12.21
CA ALA A 174 20.29 7.41 11.05
C ALA A 174 21.00 6.16 10.52
N ARG A 175 21.51 5.30 11.41
CA ARG A 175 22.16 4.04 11.05
C ARG A 175 21.18 3.06 10.43
N LEU A 176 19.97 2.93 11.00
CA LEU A 176 18.89 2.15 10.43
C LEU A 176 18.55 2.66 9.02
N LEU A 177 18.27 3.95 8.85
CA LEU A 177 17.95 4.53 7.54
C LEU A 177 19.06 4.28 6.51
N TRP A 178 20.33 4.41 6.90
CA TRP A 178 21.46 4.10 6.03
C TRP A 178 21.43 2.65 5.53
N GLN A 179 21.18 1.69 6.42
CA GLN A 179 21.05 0.28 6.07
C GLN A 179 19.86 0.04 5.14
N MET A 180 18.70 0.64 5.45
CA MET A 180 17.49 0.57 4.61
C MET A 180 17.75 1.05 3.17
N GLN A 181 18.50 2.15 3.03
CA GLN A 181 18.85 2.70 1.73
C GLN A 181 19.83 1.81 0.93
N GLY A 182 20.56 0.92 1.59
CA GLY A 182 21.53 -0.01 0.99
C GLY A 182 20.96 -1.37 0.57
N ILE A 183 19.67 -1.61 0.77
CA ILE A 183 19.01 -2.88 0.44
C ILE A 183 18.93 -3.09 -1.08
N ASP A 184 19.25 -4.31 -1.52
CA ASP A 184 18.88 -4.80 -2.86
C ASP A 184 18.37 -6.24 -2.76
N VAL A 185 17.08 -6.44 -3.06
CA VAL A 185 16.46 -7.76 -3.14
C VAL A 185 15.70 -7.97 -4.45
N LEU A 186 15.80 -7.06 -5.42
CA LEU A 186 14.93 -7.07 -6.59
C LEU A 186 15.16 -8.32 -7.45
N ASP A 187 16.42 -8.70 -7.66
CA ASP A 187 16.76 -9.91 -8.42
C ASP A 187 16.33 -11.20 -7.70
N PHE A 188 16.31 -11.18 -6.37
CA PHE A 188 15.84 -12.31 -5.57
C PHE A 188 14.32 -12.44 -5.59
N ALA A 189 13.59 -11.31 -5.68
CA ALA A 189 12.13 -11.30 -5.73
C ALA A 189 11.57 -12.14 -6.91
N ALA A 190 12.29 -12.25 -8.03
CA ALA A 190 11.91 -13.11 -9.16
C ALA A 190 11.86 -14.62 -8.85
N LYS A 191 12.49 -15.03 -7.75
CA LYS A 191 12.51 -16.42 -7.28
C LYS A 191 11.32 -16.75 -6.37
N LEU A 192 10.54 -15.74 -5.94
CA LEU A 192 9.38 -15.97 -5.09
C LEU A 192 8.32 -16.82 -5.81
N ARG A 193 7.68 -17.70 -5.05
CA ARG A 193 6.58 -18.57 -5.50
C ARG A 193 5.35 -18.50 -4.59
N VAL A 194 5.46 -17.84 -3.45
CA VAL A 194 4.35 -17.64 -2.51
C VAL A 194 3.32 -16.68 -3.12
N PRO A 195 2.01 -16.89 -2.90
CA PRO A 195 0.99 -15.92 -3.28
C PRO A 195 1.34 -14.55 -2.72
N THR A 196 1.42 -13.53 -3.58
CA THR A 196 1.89 -12.20 -3.19
C THR A 196 0.90 -11.11 -3.60
N LEU A 197 0.50 -10.26 -2.65
CA LEU A 197 -0.22 -9.01 -2.87
C LEU A 197 0.74 -7.84 -2.67
N ILE A 198 0.76 -6.92 -3.62
CA ILE A 198 1.55 -5.69 -3.58
C ILE A 198 0.59 -4.53 -3.70
N ALA A 199 0.45 -3.74 -2.64
CA ALA A 199 -0.33 -2.52 -2.63
C ALA A 199 0.61 -1.30 -2.55
N HIS A 200 0.39 -0.29 -3.39
CA HIS A 200 1.28 0.87 -3.45
C HIS A 200 0.55 2.18 -3.73
N SER A 201 0.78 3.19 -2.88
CA SER A 201 0.25 4.55 -3.00
C SER A 201 0.89 5.29 -4.18
N ARG A 202 0.08 5.81 -5.10
CA ARG A 202 0.57 6.55 -6.28
C ARG A 202 1.35 7.82 -5.93
N GLY A 203 0.94 8.51 -4.87
CA GLY A 203 1.54 9.76 -4.42
C GLY A 203 2.57 9.59 -3.30
N ASP A 204 3.06 8.36 -3.07
CA ASP A 204 4.03 8.07 -2.00
C ASP A 204 5.33 8.86 -2.22
N MET A 205 5.62 9.79 -1.31
CA MET A 205 6.82 10.62 -1.35
C MET A 205 8.04 9.95 -0.70
N ARG A 206 7.86 8.86 0.04
CA ARG A 206 8.94 8.14 0.74
C ARG A 206 9.50 7.00 -0.09
N VAL A 207 8.62 6.26 -0.78
CA VAL A 207 8.95 5.16 -1.68
C VAL A 207 8.22 5.37 -3.00
N PRO A 208 8.94 5.78 -4.07
CA PRO A 208 8.33 6.06 -5.36
C PRO A 208 7.45 4.90 -5.85
N PHE A 209 6.29 5.23 -6.44
CA PHE A 209 5.33 4.26 -6.94
C PHE A 209 5.94 3.22 -7.89
N ASP A 210 6.94 3.63 -8.68
CA ASP A 210 7.69 2.75 -9.59
C ASP A 210 8.39 1.58 -8.87
N GLU A 211 8.70 1.69 -7.58
CA GLU A 211 9.27 0.59 -6.80
C GLU A 211 8.27 -0.54 -6.58
N GLY A 212 6.99 -0.20 -6.33
CA GLY A 212 5.90 -1.17 -6.29
C GLY A 212 5.69 -1.84 -7.65
N CYS A 213 5.76 -1.05 -8.74
CA CYS A 213 5.69 -1.57 -10.11
C CYS A 213 6.83 -2.55 -10.42
N LYS A 214 8.07 -2.22 -10.02
CA LYS A 214 9.24 -3.10 -10.20
C LYS A 214 9.08 -4.42 -9.45
N LEU A 215 8.62 -4.36 -8.20
CA LEU A 215 8.33 -5.58 -7.43
C LEU A 215 7.24 -6.43 -8.09
N ALA A 216 6.15 -5.80 -8.56
CA ALA A 216 5.07 -6.50 -9.26
C ALA A 216 5.51 -7.13 -10.59
N ALA A 217 6.39 -6.46 -11.32
CA ALA A 217 6.98 -7.00 -12.55
C ALA A 217 7.97 -8.15 -12.27
N ALA A 218 8.70 -8.08 -11.15
CA ALA A 218 9.69 -9.09 -10.79
C ALA A 218 9.03 -10.36 -10.22
N ILE A 219 8.02 -10.23 -9.35
CA ILE A 219 7.44 -11.37 -8.62
C ILE A 219 6.39 -12.09 -9.48
N PRO A 220 6.61 -13.37 -9.84
CA PRO A 220 5.66 -14.11 -10.68
C PRO A 220 4.30 -14.27 -10.00
N GLY A 221 3.23 -13.92 -10.72
CA GLY A 221 1.86 -14.08 -10.23
C GLY A 221 1.45 -13.10 -9.13
N ALA A 222 2.24 -12.04 -8.88
CA ALA A 222 1.87 -11.01 -7.91
C ALA A 222 0.58 -10.28 -8.33
N ARG A 223 -0.30 -10.06 -7.35
CA ARG A 223 -1.46 -9.17 -7.49
C ARG A 223 -1.00 -7.75 -7.14
N PHE A 224 -1.15 -6.81 -8.08
CA PHE A 224 -0.76 -5.41 -7.86
C PHE A 224 -1.99 -4.52 -7.69
N LEU A 225 -2.04 -3.81 -6.57
CA LEU A 225 -3.09 -2.87 -6.18
C LEU A 225 -2.51 -1.44 -6.12
N PRO A 226 -2.66 -0.62 -7.16
CA PRO A 226 -2.38 0.80 -7.04
C PRO A 226 -3.43 1.47 -6.14
N LEU A 227 -2.96 2.30 -5.21
CA LEU A 227 -3.79 3.04 -4.26
C LEU A 227 -3.75 4.54 -4.57
N GLU A 228 -4.93 5.14 -4.67
CA GLU A 228 -5.07 6.60 -4.80
C GLU A 228 -4.87 7.25 -3.43
N SER A 229 -3.61 7.43 -3.04
CA SER A 229 -3.19 8.05 -1.78
C SER A 229 -1.82 8.72 -1.95
N LYS A 230 -1.57 9.75 -1.15
CA LYS A 230 -0.25 10.36 -0.97
C LYS A 230 0.49 9.85 0.27
N ASN A 231 -0.21 9.12 1.13
CA ASN A 231 0.36 8.64 2.39
C ASN A 231 1.16 7.36 2.15
N HIS A 232 2.35 7.32 2.73
CA HIS A 232 3.15 6.10 2.86
C HIS A 232 2.56 5.15 3.91
N VAL A 233 1.91 5.71 4.94
CA VAL A 233 1.11 4.94 5.90
C VAL A 233 -0.35 5.34 5.70
N LEU A 234 -1.18 4.42 5.21
CA LEU A 234 -2.58 4.77 4.97
C LEU A 234 -3.27 5.20 6.27
N LEU A 235 -4.11 6.22 6.15
CA LEU A 235 -4.93 6.74 7.23
C LEU A 235 -6.36 6.20 7.10
N PRO A 236 -7.05 5.84 8.21
CA PRO A 236 -8.38 5.23 8.17
C PRO A 236 -9.46 6.12 7.55
N THR A 237 -9.21 7.43 7.47
CA THR A 237 -10.15 8.42 6.91
C THR A 237 -10.07 8.54 5.40
N GLU A 238 -9.05 7.97 4.75
CA GLU A 238 -8.87 8.09 3.30
C GLU A 238 -9.48 6.91 2.53
N PRO A 239 -10.02 7.11 1.31
CA PRO A 239 -10.67 6.02 0.55
C PRO A 239 -9.76 4.84 0.24
N ALA A 240 -8.46 5.07 0.09
CA ALA A 240 -7.47 4.01 -0.15
C ALA A 240 -7.42 2.99 1.00
N TRP A 241 -7.75 3.38 2.22
CA TRP A 241 -7.82 2.49 3.38
C TRP A 241 -8.82 1.36 3.18
N SER A 242 -10.06 1.68 2.82
CA SER A 242 -11.11 0.67 2.61
C SER A 242 -10.78 -0.21 1.41
N VAL A 243 -10.23 0.37 0.35
CA VAL A 243 -9.79 -0.39 -0.84
C VAL A 243 -8.72 -1.41 -0.48
N PHE A 244 -7.72 -1.02 0.32
CA PHE A 244 -6.69 -1.94 0.79
C PHE A 244 -7.26 -3.05 1.67
N GLN A 245 -8.13 -2.73 2.64
CA GLN A 245 -8.74 -3.73 3.52
C GLN A 245 -9.59 -4.74 2.73
N ASP A 246 -10.43 -4.27 1.81
CA ASP A 246 -11.27 -5.14 0.98
C ASP A 246 -10.41 -6.07 0.11
N GLU A 247 -9.31 -5.56 -0.45
CA GLU A 247 -8.38 -6.35 -1.25
C GLU A 247 -7.64 -7.38 -0.39
N LEU A 248 -7.20 -6.99 0.81
CA LEU A 248 -6.54 -7.88 1.75
C LEU A 248 -7.48 -9.02 2.17
N ASP A 249 -8.73 -8.71 2.50
CA ASP A 249 -9.73 -9.72 2.86
C ASP A 249 -10.01 -10.68 1.69
N ASP A 250 -10.19 -10.16 0.47
CA ASP A 250 -10.38 -10.97 -0.74
C ASP A 250 -9.16 -11.86 -1.01
N PHE A 251 -7.95 -11.31 -0.90
CA PHE A 251 -6.70 -12.03 -1.12
C PHE A 251 -6.45 -13.14 -0.09
N LEU A 252 -6.85 -12.93 1.17
CA LEU A 252 -6.74 -13.93 2.23
C LEU A 252 -7.91 -14.93 2.27
N GLY A 253 -8.87 -14.82 1.33
CA GLY A 253 -10.06 -15.66 1.31
C GLY A 253 -11.05 -15.39 2.45
N HIS A 254 -10.94 -14.23 3.10
CA HIS A 254 -11.86 -13.72 4.12
C HIS A 254 -12.98 -12.85 3.53
N GLY A 255 -12.85 -12.50 2.26
CA GLY A 255 -13.92 -11.88 1.49
C GLY A 255 -15.18 -12.72 1.62
N ARG A 256 -16.32 -12.05 1.82
CA ARG A 256 -17.60 -12.70 1.50
C ARG A 256 -17.49 -13.21 0.06
N PRO A 257 -18.09 -14.36 -0.30
CA PRO A 257 -18.16 -14.78 -1.69
C PRO A 257 -18.57 -13.56 -2.50
N ARG A 258 -17.67 -13.06 -3.35
CA ARG A 258 -18.04 -12.06 -4.34
C ARG A 258 -19.10 -12.77 -5.17
N GLN A 259 -20.38 -12.51 -4.88
CA GLN A 259 -21.38 -12.67 -5.91
C GLN A 259 -20.79 -11.92 -7.11
N PRO A 260 -20.57 -12.59 -8.25
CA PRO A 260 -19.90 -12.01 -9.40
C PRO A 260 -20.60 -10.70 -9.67
N ARG A 261 -19.90 -9.57 -9.42
CA ARG A 261 -20.42 -8.22 -9.13
C ARG A 261 -21.69 -7.91 -9.94
N ALA A 262 -22.81 -8.45 -9.48
CA ALA A 262 -24.10 -8.34 -10.10
C ALA A 262 -24.66 -7.06 -9.51
N ILE A 263 -24.50 -5.99 -10.28
CA ILE A 263 -25.38 -4.82 -10.33
C ILE A 263 -26.12 -4.58 -9.00
N ARG A 264 -25.46 -3.92 -8.06
CA ARG A 264 -26.13 -3.17 -6.99
C ARG A 264 -25.30 -1.94 -6.69
N GLU A 265 -25.75 -0.70 -6.78
CA GLU A 265 -27.08 -0.16 -7.07
C GLU A 265 -26.88 1.31 -7.47
N ALA A 266 -26.68 1.52 -8.77
CA ALA A 266 -27.24 2.65 -9.48
C ALA A 266 -27.63 2.07 -10.83
N ALA A 267 -28.74 1.33 -10.88
CA ALA A 267 -29.32 0.98 -12.16
C ALA A 267 -29.40 2.26 -12.98
N LEU A 268 -28.88 2.23 -14.22
CA LEU A 268 -29.09 3.33 -15.14
C LEU A 268 -30.60 3.54 -15.20
N THR A 269 -31.04 4.77 -14.98
CA THR A 269 -32.44 5.13 -15.22
C THR A 269 -32.79 4.77 -16.68
N PRO A 270 -34.06 4.52 -17.02
CA PRO A 270 -34.45 4.22 -18.40
C PRO A 270 -33.93 5.27 -19.41
N ALA A 271 -33.84 6.54 -18.99
CA ALA A 271 -33.28 7.61 -19.79
C ALA A 271 -31.76 7.51 -19.99
N GLU A 272 -31.02 7.03 -18.99
CA GLU A 272 -29.58 6.79 -19.07
C GLU A 272 -29.24 5.54 -19.90
N ALA A 273 -30.05 4.48 -19.79
CA ALA A 273 -29.92 3.29 -20.62
C ALA A 273 -30.15 3.61 -22.10
N ALA A 274 -31.21 4.36 -22.43
CA ALA A 274 -31.48 4.80 -23.80
C ALA A 274 -30.35 5.68 -24.37
N LEU A 275 -29.76 6.55 -23.54
CA LEU A 275 -28.65 7.39 -23.94
C LEU A 275 -27.36 6.57 -24.18
N LEU A 276 -27.16 5.49 -23.43
CA LEU A 276 -26.07 4.54 -23.63
C LEU A 276 -26.28 3.67 -24.88
N ASP A 277 -27.52 3.35 -25.24
CA ASP A 277 -27.82 2.61 -26.48
C ASP A 277 -27.49 3.45 -27.73
N LEU A 278 -27.79 4.76 -27.72
CA LEU A 278 -27.35 5.66 -28.79
C LEU A 278 -25.81 5.76 -28.86
N VAL A 279 -25.12 5.56 -27.74
CA VAL A 279 -23.66 5.50 -27.73
C VAL A 279 -23.15 4.23 -28.43
N LYS A 280 -23.81 3.09 -28.22
CA LYS A 280 -23.51 1.80 -28.87
C LYS A 280 -23.76 1.84 -30.38
N GLU A 281 -24.77 2.57 -30.81
CA GLU A 281 -25.04 2.86 -32.23
C GLU A 281 -23.94 3.72 -32.90
N GLY A 282 -22.95 4.19 -32.14
CA GLY A 282 -21.81 4.95 -32.66
C GLY A 282 -22.06 6.45 -32.78
N LEU A 283 -23.21 6.97 -32.31
CA LEU A 283 -23.55 8.38 -32.48
C LEU A 283 -22.69 9.28 -31.59
N ASP A 284 -22.07 10.31 -32.17
CA ASP A 284 -21.36 11.31 -31.38
C ASP A 284 -22.30 12.17 -30.51
N ASN A 285 -21.73 13.01 -29.64
CA ASN A 285 -22.52 13.83 -28.72
C ASN A 285 -23.45 14.83 -29.44
N ARG A 286 -23.13 15.22 -30.69
CA ARG A 286 -23.92 16.17 -31.48
C ARG A 286 -25.14 15.48 -32.09
N ALA A 287 -24.94 14.28 -32.63
CA ALA A 287 -26.01 13.42 -33.15
C ALA A 287 -26.96 12.97 -32.03
N ILE A 288 -26.43 12.57 -30.86
CA ILE A 288 -27.25 12.23 -29.68
C ILE A 288 -28.06 13.45 -29.22
N ALA A 289 -27.43 14.64 -29.18
CA ALA A 289 -28.10 15.87 -28.79
C ALA A 289 -29.27 16.23 -29.71
N GLN A 290 -29.08 16.10 -31.04
CA GLN A 290 -30.15 16.30 -32.02
C GLN A 290 -31.28 15.28 -31.85
N ARG A 291 -30.95 14.00 -31.69
CA ARG A 291 -31.93 12.91 -31.57
C ARG A 291 -32.76 12.97 -30.30
N LEU A 292 -32.19 13.49 -29.22
CA LEU A 292 -32.87 13.67 -27.93
C LEU A 292 -33.44 15.08 -27.72
N CYS A 293 -33.33 15.98 -28.71
CA CYS A 293 -33.68 17.39 -28.61
C CYS A 293 -33.08 18.08 -27.36
N LYS A 294 -31.78 17.83 -27.09
CA LYS A 294 -31.03 18.38 -25.95
C LYS A 294 -29.82 19.19 -26.42
N SER A 295 -29.24 19.99 -25.53
CA SER A 295 -27.94 20.62 -25.81
C SER A 295 -26.80 19.59 -25.78
N VAL A 296 -25.75 19.81 -26.59
CA VAL A 296 -24.53 18.97 -26.58
C VAL A 296 -23.87 18.94 -25.19
N LYS A 297 -23.93 20.06 -24.45
CA LYS A 297 -23.41 20.16 -23.08
C LYS A 297 -24.17 19.24 -22.13
N THR A 298 -25.50 19.18 -22.25
CA THR A 298 -26.35 18.29 -21.45
C THR A 298 -25.99 16.82 -21.71
N VAL A 299 -25.83 16.43 -22.97
CA VAL A 299 -25.43 15.05 -23.34
C VAL A 299 -24.07 14.68 -22.74
N ARG A 300 -23.07 15.58 -22.83
CA ARG A 300 -21.74 15.35 -22.25
C ARG A 300 -21.78 15.13 -20.74
N ASN A 301 -22.57 15.93 -20.02
CA ASN A 301 -22.72 15.80 -18.57
C ASN A 301 -23.42 14.49 -18.21
N GLN A 302 -24.48 14.11 -18.95
CA GLN A 302 -25.18 12.85 -18.75
C GLN A 302 -24.27 11.64 -19.00
N LEU A 303 -23.45 11.66 -20.06
CA LEU A 303 -22.47 10.61 -20.32
C LEU A 303 -21.40 10.50 -19.22
N SER A 304 -20.95 11.63 -18.68
CA SER A 304 -19.96 11.63 -17.60
C SER A 304 -20.52 10.97 -16.33
N MET A 305 -21.78 11.24 -16.00
CA MET A 305 -22.48 10.58 -14.89
C MET A 305 -22.69 9.09 -15.16
N ILE A 306 -23.07 8.71 -16.39
CA ILE A 306 -23.23 7.30 -16.79
C ILE A 306 -21.90 6.56 -16.68
N PHE A 307 -20.80 7.13 -17.16
CA PHE A 307 -19.48 6.50 -17.08
C PHE A 307 -19.02 6.35 -15.63
N SER A 308 -19.26 7.36 -14.79
CA SER A 308 -19.01 7.26 -13.35
C SER A 308 -19.85 6.16 -12.70
N LYS A 309 -21.13 6.01 -13.07
CA LYS A 309 -22.01 4.93 -12.56
C LYS A 309 -21.55 3.54 -13.02
N LEU A 310 -21.05 3.45 -14.25
CA LEU A 310 -20.53 2.21 -14.83
C LEU A 310 -19.10 1.89 -14.38
N GLY A 311 -18.42 2.81 -13.70
CA GLY A 311 -17.01 2.64 -13.31
C GLY A 311 -16.04 2.61 -14.49
N VAL A 312 -16.38 3.28 -15.60
CA VAL A 312 -15.56 3.36 -16.81
C VAL A 312 -15.06 4.79 -17.03
N HIS A 313 -13.94 4.94 -17.71
CA HIS A 313 -13.30 6.25 -17.94
C HIS A 313 -13.37 6.70 -19.40
N SER A 314 -13.90 5.85 -20.28
CA SER A 314 -14.02 6.17 -21.70
C SER A 314 -15.26 5.55 -22.33
N ARG A 315 -15.67 6.16 -23.44
CA ARG A 315 -16.77 5.70 -24.28
C ARG A 315 -16.55 4.28 -24.80
N SER A 316 -15.33 3.96 -25.24
CA SER A 316 -14.98 2.63 -25.75
C SER A 316 -15.11 1.57 -24.66
N GLN A 317 -14.69 1.88 -23.42
CA GLN A 317 -14.88 0.98 -22.28
C GLN A 317 -16.35 0.77 -21.94
N ALA A 318 -17.18 1.81 -22.00
CA ALA A 318 -18.62 1.71 -21.77
C ALA A 318 -19.32 0.79 -22.80
N ILE A 319 -18.88 0.84 -24.06
CA ILE A 319 -19.39 -0.02 -25.14
C ILE A 319 -18.98 -1.48 -24.91
N VAL A 320 -17.70 -1.73 -24.62
CA VAL A 320 -17.19 -3.11 -24.36
C VAL A 320 -17.89 -3.75 -23.16
N MET A 321 -18.02 -3.01 -22.05
CA MET A 321 -18.63 -3.51 -20.82
C MET A 321 -20.08 -3.97 -21.02
N THR A 322 -20.86 -3.26 -21.83
CA THR A 322 -22.27 -3.60 -22.08
C THR A 322 -22.47 -4.69 -23.14
N LEU A 323 -21.49 -4.91 -24.03
CA LEU A 323 -21.51 -6.03 -24.98
C LEU A 323 -21.20 -7.37 -24.28
N SER A 324 -20.35 -7.36 -23.26
CA SER A 324 -20.01 -8.54 -22.47
C SER A 324 -21.19 -9.10 -21.64
N ASP A 325 -22.18 -8.26 -21.28
CA ASP A 325 -23.36 -8.68 -20.53
C ASP A 325 -24.36 -9.50 -21.37
N ARG A 326 -24.47 -9.25 -22.69
CA ARG A 326 -25.36 -10.02 -23.58
C ARG A 326 -24.85 -11.43 -23.88
N GLY A 327 -23.53 -11.64 -23.86
CA GLY A 327 -22.92 -12.95 -24.06
C GLY A 327 -23.18 -13.93 -22.91
N ARG A 328 -23.57 -13.43 -21.72
CA ARG A 328 -23.89 -14.25 -20.55
C ARG A 328 -25.38 -14.57 -20.41
N ALA A 329 -26.27 -13.70 -20.91
CA ALA A 329 -27.72 -13.93 -20.87
C ALA A 329 -28.22 -14.95 -21.92
N SER A 330 -27.38 -15.32 -22.90
CA SER A 330 -27.72 -16.25 -23.99
C SER A 330 -27.14 -17.66 -23.80
N GLN A 331 -26.49 -17.93 -22.67
CA GLN A 331 -25.99 -19.27 -22.30
C GLN A 331 -26.75 -19.88 -21.10
N SER A 332 -27.90 -19.31 -20.76
CA SER A 332 -28.74 -19.73 -19.63
C SER A 332 -30.19 -20.02 -20.03
N ASP A 333 -30.41 -20.43 -21.29
CA ASP A 333 -31.64 -21.07 -21.76
C ASP A 333 -31.33 -22.42 -22.42
#